data_AF-A0A5N4B6X7-F1
#
_entry.id   AF-A0A5N4B6X7-F1
#
_cell.length_a   1.000
_cell.length_b   1.000
_cell.length_c   1.000
_cell.angle_alpha   90.00
_cell.angle_beta   90.00
_cell.angle_gamma   90.00
#
_symmetry.space_group_name_H-M   'P 1'
#
loop_
_entity.id
_entity.type
_entity.pdbx_description
1 polymer ?
#
loop_
_entity_poly.entity_id
_entity_poly.type
_entity_poly.pdbx_seq_one_letter_code
_entity_poly.pdbx_strand_id
1 'polypeptide(L)' 'MAQLTDDEDFVELINLIAHPRRPKVYRNRANHFEIWDDDEFRARFRLSKEVVQFIVNEVRDEITSLTNR' A
#
# COMPACT_ATOMS: atom_id res chain seq x y z
N MET A 1 44.62 13.84 -1.45
CA MET A 1 43.99 13.98 -0.12
C MET A 1 42.53 13.57 -0.26
N ALA A 2 42.24 12.29 -0.05
CA ALA A 2 40.88 11.78 0.13
C ALA A 2 40.95 10.84 1.34
N GLN A 3 40.86 11.44 2.52
CA GLN A 3 40.61 10.72 3.77
C GLN A 3 39.30 11.27 4.31
N LEU A 4 38.21 10.66 3.85
CA LEU A 4 36.82 10.74 4.31
C LEU A 4 36.16 9.51 3.64
N THR A 5 35.58 8.50 4.27
CA THR A 5 35.27 8.20 5.68
C THR A 5 35.04 6.69 5.81
N ASP A 6 36.12 5.90 5.95
CA ASP A 6 36.04 4.43 6.13
C ASP A 6 35.13 4.07 7.33
N ASP A 7 35.16 4.91 8.37
CA ASP A 7 34.34 4.75 9.57
C ASP A 7 32.85 5.09 9.35
N GLU A 8 32.49 6.06 8.49
CA GLU A 8 31.06 6.38 8.23
C GLU A 8 30.42 5.31 7.35
N ASP A 9 31.11 4.88 6.29
CA ASP A 9 30.63 3.81 5.40
C ASP A 9 30.47 2.49 6.19
N PHE A 10 31.40 2.22 7.11
CA PHE A 10 31.32 1.06 7.99
C PHE A 10 30.16 1.15 8.99
N VAL A 11 29.90 2.33 9.55
CA VAL A 11 28.74 2.58 10.42
C VAL A 11 27.42 2.46 9.64
N GLU A 12 27.36 2.94 8.40
CA GLU A 12 26.17 2.78 7.54
C GLU A 12 25.91 1.30 7.21
N LEU A 13 26.96 0.53 6.91
CA LEU A 13 26.88 -0.92 6.70
C LEU A 13 26.38 -1.65 7.96
N ILE A 14 26.92 -1.32 9.14
CA ILE A 14 26.45 -1.89 10.42
C ILE A 14 24.98 -1.54 10.63
N ASN A 15 24.57 -0.31 10.36
CA ASN A 15 23.17 0.11 10.51
C ASN A 15 22.23 -0.66 9.58
N LEU A 16 22.65 -0.93 8.34
CA LEU A 16 21.88 -1.71 7.36
C LEU A 16 21.72 -3.18 7.80
N ILE A 17 22.78 -3.77 8.37
CA ILE A 17 22.78 -5.16 8.86
C ILE A 17 22.02 -5.29 10.18
N ALA A 18 22.21 -4.36 11.12
CA ALA A 18 21.58 -4.36 12.43
C ALA A 18 20.08 -4.02 12.36
N HIS A 19 19.65 -3.27 11.34
CA HIS A 19 18.25 -2.87 11.15
C HIS A 19 17.75 -3.31 9.77
N PRO A 20 17.64 -4.64 9.51
CA PRO A 20 17.12 -5.11 8.26
C PRO A 20 15.72 -4.56 8.04
N ARG A 21 15.44 -4.09 6.82
CA ARG A 21 14.10 -3.61 6.46
C ARG A 21 13.10 -4.72 6.78
N ARG A 22 12.00 -4.36 7.43
CA ARG A 22 10.94 -5.33 7.72
C ARG A 22 10.51 -6.00 6.41
N PRO A 23 10.38 -7.34 6.39
CA PRO A 23 9.96 -8.04 5.19
C PRO A 23 8.62 -7.49 4.73
N LYS A 24 8.48 -7.31 3.41
CA LYS A 24 7.26 -6.77 2.83
C LYS A 24 6.12 -7.77 3.04
N VAL A 25 5.12 -7.38 3.82
CA VAL A 25 3.92 -8.20 4.05
C VAL A 25 2.92 -7.93 2.94
N TYR A 26 2.78 -8.89 2.04
CA TYR A 26 1.73 -8.88 1.02
C TYR A 26 0.44 -9.43 1.63
N ARG A 27 -0.55 -8.56 1.84
CA ARG A 27 -1.89 -8.97 2.26
C ARG A 27 -2.75 -9.16 1.03
N ASN A 28 -3.40 -10.32 0.92
CA ASN A 28 -4.44 -10.51 -0.08
C ASN A 28 -5.64 -9.64 0.32
N ARG A 29 -5.96 -8.61 -0.48
CA ARG A 29 -7.11 -7.76 -0.22
C ARG A 29 -8.34 -8.45 -0.81
N ALA A 30 -9.26 -8.84 0.06
CA ALA A 30 -10.48 -9.50 -0.36
C ALA A 30 -11.39 -8.51 -1.12
N ASN A 31 -12.02 -8.96 -2.20
CA ASN A 31 -12.99 -8.13 -2.94
C ASN A 31 -14.32 -8.10 -2.17
N HIS A 32 -14.53 -7.04 -1.38
CA HIS A 32 -15.73 -6.89 -0.56
C HIS A 32 -17.03 -6.73 -1.37
N PHE A 33 -16.96 -6.40 -2.66
CA PHE A 33 -18.15 -6.36 -3.53
C PHE A 33 -18.70 -7.76 -3.81
N GLU A 34 -17.83 -8.78 -3.83
CA GLU A 34 -18.20 -10.17 -4.14
C GLU A 34 -18.57 -10.96 -2.89
N ILE A 35 -18.08 -10.56 -1.72
CA ILE A 35 -18.24 -11.31 -0.48
C ILE A 35 -19.58 -11.03 0.20
N TRP A 36 -20.03 -9.77 0.17
CA TRP A 36 -21.22 -9.33 0.88
C TRP A 36 -22.37 -9.11 -0.08
N ASP A 37 -23.60 -9.42 0.33
CA ASP A 37 -24.78 -8.92 -0.36
C ASP A 37 -24.98 -7.41 -0.11
N ASP A 38 -25.99 -6.80 -0.72
CA ASP A 38 -26.14 -5.34 -0.67
C ASP A 38 -26.55 -4.82 0.70
N ASP A 39 -27.36 -5.58 1.45
CA ASP A 39 -27.79 -5.22 2.80
C ASP A 39 -26.64 -5.35 3.80
N GLU A 40 -25.88 -6.45 3.74
CA GLU A 40 -24.67 -6.67 4.53
C GLU A 40 -23.59 -5.63 4.21
N PHE A 41 -23.41 -5.34 2.92
CA PHE A 41 -22.44 -4.33 2.47
C PHE A 41 -22.83 -2.96 3.01
N ARG A 42 -24.10 -2.57 2.89
CA ARG A 42 -24.61 -1.29 3.42
C ARG A 42 -24.54 -1.25 4.94
N ALA A 43 -24.80 -2.35 5.63
CA ALA A 43 -24.66 -2.42 7.09
C ALA A 43 -23.19 -2.25 7.52
N ARG A 44 -22.22 -2.80 6.79
CA ARG A 44 -20.79 -2.72 7.12
C ARG A 44 -20.17 -1.37 6.76
N PHE A 45 -20.42 -0.89 5.55
CA PHE A 45 -19.71 0.26 4.98
C PHE A 45 -20.54 1.55 4.96
N ARG A 46 -21.83 1.48 5.35
CA ARG A 46 -22.78 2.60 5.39
C ARG A 46 -23.01 3.28 4.03
N LEU A 47 -22.56 2.64 2.95
CA LEU A 47 -22.77 3.03 1.56
C LEU A 47 -23.29 1.82 0.79
N SER A 48 -24.10 2.06 -0.24
CA SER A 48 -24.46 1.00 -1.18
C SER A 48 -23.31 0.76 -2.17
N LYS A 49 -23.30 -0.42 -2.79
CA LYS A 49 -22.28 -0.77 -3.79
C LYS A 49 -22.30 0.19 -4.98
N GLU A 50 -23.48 0.63 -5.40
CA GLU A 50 -23.65 1.59 -6.51
C GLU A 50 -23.00 2.92 -6.19
N VAL A 51 -23.17 3.44 -4.96
CA VAL A 51 -22.55 4.70 -4.53
C VAL A 51 -21.03 4.58 -4.50
N VAL A 52 -20.51 3.46 -3.99
CA VAL A 52 -19.05 3.21 -4.00
C VAL A 52 -18.53 3.12 -5.43
N GLN A 53 -19.25 2.44 -6.33
CA GLN A 53 -18.87 2.34 -7.75
C GLN A 53 -18.86 3.71 -8.42
N PHE A 54 -19.85 4.55 -8.14
CA PHE A 54 -19.90 5.93 -8.61
C PHE A 54 -18.68 6.73 -8.16
N ILE A 55 -18.36 6.70 -6.86
CA ILE A 55 -17.20 7.42 -6.31
C ILE A 55 -15.90 6.92 -6.95
N VAL A 56 -15.73 5.60 -7.08
CA VAL A 56 -14.54 5.00 -7.70
C VAL A 56 -14.38 5.46 -9.14
N ASN A 57 -15.46 5.55 -9.91
CA ASN A 57 -15.41 6.03 -11.29
C ASN A 57 -14.99 7.51 -11.36
N GLU A 58 -15.48 8.34 -10.43
CA GLU A 58 -15.16 9.78 -10.39
C GLU A 58 -13.68 10.04 -10.12
N VAL A 59 -13.09 9.29 -9.18
CA VAL A 59 -11.68 9.49 -8.80
C VAL A 59 -10.71 8.59 -9.56
N ARG A 60 -11.22 7.73 -10.46
CA ARG A 60 -10.45 6.64 -11.09
C ARG A 60 -9.15 7.14 -11.69
N ASP A 61 -9.24 8.20 -12.48
CA ASP A 61 -8.12 8.74 -13.25
C ASP A 61 -7.05 9.37 -12.34
N GLU A 62 -7.46 9.90 -11.18
CA GLU A 62 -6.57 10.47 -10.17
C GLU A 62 -5.84 9.40 -9.35
N ILE A 63 -6.49 8.25 -9.12
CA ILE A 63 -5.96 7.18 -8.26
C ILE A 63 -5.26 6.05 -9.03
N THR A 64 -5.42 5.98 -10.36
CA THR A 64 -4.68 5.02 -11.18
C THR A 64 -3.20 5.38 -11.21
N SER A 65 -2.37 4.50 -10.65
CA SER A 65 -0.92 4.62 -10.75
C SER A 65 -0.47 4.46 -12.21
N LEU A 66 0.39 5.37 -12.68
CA LEU A 66 1.06 5.27 -13.99
C LEU A 66 1.97 4.04 -14.14
N THR A 67 2.23 3.31 -13.06
CA THR A 67 3.07 2.12 -13.10
C THR A 67 2.23 0.93 -13.58
N ASN A 68 2.33 0.64 -14.88
CA ASN A 68 2.01 -0.69 -15.40
C ASN A 68 2.91 -1.69 -14.67
N ARG A 69 2.28 -2.62 -13.94
CA ARG A 69 2.98 -3.59 -13.10
C ARG A 69 3.31 -4.86 -13.87
#